data_AF-A0A933CYP4-F1
#
_entry.id   AF-A0A933CYP4-F1
#
_cell.length_a   1.000
_cell.length_b   1.000
_cell.length_c   1.000
_cell.angle_alpha   90.00
_cell.angle_beta   90.00
_cell.angle_gamma   90.00
#
_symmetry.space_group_name_H-M   'P 1'
#
loop_
_entity.id
_entity.type
_entity.pdbx_description
1 polymer ?
#
loop_
_entity_poly.entity_id
_entity_poly.type
_entity_poly.pdbx_seq_one_letter_code
_entity_poly.pdbx_strand_id
1 'polypeptide(L)'
;MVYGPDLRIPQLAAGFITRRSSLARRSQVIGRFMRSMAEAAKIIHADKELTFKVLGKQLRVNDRKILESAYNSEIKVLEPRLAIKLEALQAILDDVALVDTRARKVKPEDLIDRRFLDEMEKSGFFNKLWGEKS
;
A
#
# COMPACT_ATOMS: atom_id res chain seq x y z
N MET A 1 -14.50 4.94 22.21
CA MET A 1 -13.26 4.39 21.61
C MET A 1 -12.81 5.35 20.53
N VAL A 2 -11.58 5.84 20.59
CA VAL A 2 -11.00 6.67 19.53
C VAL A 2 -10.41 5.72 18.49
N TYR A 3 -10.79 5.87 17.22
CA TYR A 3 -10.25 5.06 16.13
C TYR A 3 -8.83 5.55 15.82
N GLY A 4 -7.84 4.65 15.91
CA GLY A 4 -6.41 4.99 15.76
C GLY A 4 -6.07 5.82 14.49
N PRO A 5 -6.67 5.52 13.31
CA PRO A 5 -6.48 6.35 12.12
C PRO A 5 -7.02 7.79 12.22
N ASP A 6 -8.03 8.05 13.06
CA ASP A 6 -8.53 9.41 13.30
C ASP A 6 -7.51 10.28 14.06
N LEU A 7 -6.58 9.63 14.77
CA LEU A 7 -5.44 10.29 15.44
C LEU A 7 -4.31 10.63 14.47
N ARG A 8 -4.43 10.28 13.17
CA ARG A 8 -3.41 10.47 12.13
C ARG A 8 -2.03 9.89 12.49
N ILE A 9 -2.00 8.83 13.30
CA ILE A 9 -0.75 8.10 13.55
C ILE A 9 -0.30 7.54 12.20
N PRO A 10 0.92 7.85 11.72
CA PRO A 10 1.43 7.32 10.47
C PRO A 10 1.44 5.78 10.52
N GLN A 11 0.66 5.14 9.64
CA GLN A 11 0.49 3.68 9.61
C GLN A 11 0.74 3.15 8.21
N LEU A 12 1.53 2.08 8.12
CA LEU A 12 1.65 1.28 6.90
C LEU A 12 0.56 0.20 6.92
N ALA A 13 -0.59 0.48 6.30
CA ALA A 13 -1.69 -0.47 6.26
C ALA A 13 -1.38 -1.70 5.40
N ALA A 14 -0.79 -1.47 4.22
CA ALA A 14 -0.34 -2.53 3.32
C ALA A 14 0.98 -2.14 2.65
N GLY A 15 1.86 -3.11 2.47
CA GLY A 15 3.14 -2.93 1.80
C GLY A 15 3.60 -4.22 1.12
N PHE A 16 4.36 -4.07 0.04
CA PHE A 16 4.99 -5.19 -0.66
C PHE A 16 6.45 -5.30 -0.26
N ILE A 17 6.88 -6.49 0.17
CA ILE A 17 8.23 -6.72 0.67
C ILE A 17 8.90 -7.81 -0.17
N THR A 18 10.15 -7.59 -0.55
CA THR A 18 10.97 -8.60 -1.23
C THR A 18 12.45 -8.41 -0.91
N ARG A 19 13.28 -9.36 -1.35
CA ARG A 19 14.74 -9.29 -1.19
C ARG A 19 15.33 -8.29 -2.18
N ARG A 20 16.35 -7.51 -1.75
CA ARG A 20 17.13 -6.63 -2.64
C ARG A 20 17.69 -7.36 -3.86
N SER A 21 18.10 -8.62 -3.69
CA SER A 21 18.58 -9.47 -4.79
C SER A 21 17.48 -9.82 -5.81
N SER A 22 16.22 -9.95 -5.37
CA SER A 22 15.07 -10.13 -6.27
C SER A 22 14.81 -8.86 -7.07
N LEU A 23 14.87 -7.69 -6.44
CA LEU A 23 14.72 -6.39 -7.12
C LEU A 23 15.76 -6.23 -8.23
N ALA A 24 17.02 -6.55 -7.95
CA ALA A 24 18.10 -6.45 -8.94
C ALA A 24 17.92 -7.46 -10.10
N ARG A 25 17.65 -8.74 -9.81
CA ARG A 25 17.61 -9.79 -10.84
C ARG A 25 16.31 -9.84 -11.63
N ARG A 26 15.20 -9.38 -11.05
CA ARG A 26 13.84 -9.50 -11.63
C ARG A 26 13.15 -8.15 -11.76
N SER A 27 13.91 -7.08 -11.92
CA SER A 27 13.42 -5.70 -11.96
C SER A 27 12.24 -5.53 -12.94
N GLN A 28 12.35 -6.08 -14.16
CA GLN A 28 11.27 -5.97 -15.16
C GLN A 28 9.96 -6.64 -14.70
N VAL A 29 10.05 -7.84 -14.11
CA VAL A 29 8.86 -8.57 -13.63
C VAL A 29 8.22 -7.84 -12.46
N ILE A 30 9.04 -7.34 -11.54
CA ILE A 30 8.57 -6.57 -10.38
C ILE A 30 7.95 -5.24 -10.83
N GLY A 31 8.53 -4.56 -11.81
CA GLY A 31 7.95 -3.33 -12.39
C GLY A 31 6.59 -3.57 -13.04
N ARG A 32 6.40 -4.70 -13.74
CA ARG A 32 5.07 -5.09 -14.27
C ARG A 32 4.09 -5.38 -13.14
N PHE A 33 4.52 -6.13 -12.12
CA PHE A 33 3.71 -6.39 -10.92
C PHE A 33 3.26 -5.10 -10.24
N MET A 34 4.16 -4.12 -10.05
CA MET A 34 3.82 -2.85 -9.42
C MET A 34 2.80 -2.03 -10.23
N ARG A 35 2.87 -2.06 -11.57
CA ARG A 35 1.84 -1.43 -12.43
C ARG A 35 0.48 -2.11 -12.27
N SER A 36 0.44 -3.44 -12.26
CA SER A 36 -0.80 -4.19 -12.01
C SER A 36 -1.36 -3.91 -10.62
N MET A 37 -0.51 -3.76 -9.60
CA MET A 37 -0.97 -3.38 -8.25
C MET A 37 -1.49 -1.95 -8.19
N ALA A 38 -0.92 -1.02 -8.95
CA ALA A 38 -1.46 0.34 -9.07
C ALA A 38 -2.85 0.34 -9.72
N GLU A 39 -3.06 -0.47 -10.77
CA GLU A 39 -4.38 -0.64 -11.38
C GLU A 39 -5.39 -1.26 -10.40
N ALA A 40 -4.97 -2.25 -9.61
CA ALA A 40 -5.81 -2.84 -8.57
C ALA A 40 -6.16 -1.82 -7.47
N ALA A 41 -5.20 -0.99 -7.05
CA ALA A 41 -5.45 0.10 -6.11
C ALA A 41 -6.51 1.05 -6.67
N LYS A 42 -6.39 1.48 -7.94
CA LYS A 42 -7.43 2.29 -8.58
C LYS A 42 -8.81 1.63 -8.49
N ILE A 43 -8.93 0.35 -8.82
CA ILE A 43 -10.21 -0.37 -8.77
C ILE A 43 -10.79 -0.34 -7.35
N ILE A 44 -9.98 -0.63 -6.34
CA ILE A 44 -10.42 -0.61 -4.94
C ILE A 44 -10.94 0.78 -4.54
N HIS A 45 -10.33 1.86 -5.01
CA HIS A 45 -10.74 3.23 -4.69
C HIS A 45 -11.88 3.78 -5.56
N ALA A 46 -12.06 3.29 -6.79
CA ALA A 46 -12.98 3.87 -7.76
C ALA A 46 -14.21 2.99 -8.06
N ASP A 47 -14.15 1.68 -7.82
CA ASP A 47 -15.21 0.72 -8.15
C ASP A 47 -15.49 -0.23 -6.98
N LYS A 48 -16.31 0.26 -6.05
CA LYS A 48 -16.74 -0.45 -4.84
C LYS A 48 -17.49 -1.74 -5.16
N GLU A 49 -18.33 -1.76 -6.20
CA GLU A 49 -19.14 -2.93 -6.56
C GLU A 49 -18.28 -4.06 -7.14
N LEU A 50 -17.35 -3.74 -8.03
CA LEU A 50 -16.39 -4.72 -8.53
C LEU A 50 -15.53 -5.27 -7.38
N THR A 51 -15.09 -4.39 -6.50
CA THR A 51 -14.33 -4.77 -5.30
C THR A 51 -15.11 -5.76 -4.44
N PHE A 52 -16.39 -5.50 -4.16
CA PHE A 52 -17.24 -6.41 -3.38
C PHE A 52 -17.47 -7.74 -4.07
N LYS A 53 -17.69 -7.72 -5.39
CA LYS A 53 -17.84 -8.95 -6.18
C LYS A 53 -16.60 -9.83 -6.10
N VAL A 54 -15.41 -9.24 -6.21
CA VAL A 54 -14.13 -9.97 -6.12
C VAL A 54 -13.89 -10.46 -4.70
N LEU A 55 -14.02 -9.60 -3.69
CA LEU A 55 -13.81 -9.97 -2.29
C LEU A 55 -14.78 -11.05 -1.83
N GLY A 56 -16.07 -10.94 -2.17
CA GLY A 56 -17.06 -11.95 -1.82
C GLY A 56 -16.73 -13.31 -2.42
N LYS A 57 -16.26 -13.35 -3.67
CA LYS A 57 -15.79 -14.59 -4.32
C LYS A 57 -14.53 -15.16 -3.66
N GLN A 58 -13.51 -14.33 -3.41
CA GLN A 58 -12.21 -14.80 -2.91
C GLN A 58 -12.26 -15.18 -1.43
N LEU A 59 -12.98 -14.42 -0.61
CA LEU A 59 -13.10 -14.64 0.83
C LEU A 59 -14.29 -15.52 1.20
N ARG A 60 -15.12 -15.90 0.22
CA ARG A 60 -16.37 -16.67 0.40
C ARG A 60 -17.34 -15.97 1.37
N VAL A 61 -17.44 -14.65 1.25
CA VAL A 61 -18.33 -13.80 2.04
C VAL A 61 -19.47 -13.30 1.16
N ASN A 62 -20.71 -13.64 1.52
CA ASN A 62 -21.90 -13.23 0.76
C ASN A 62 -22.68 -12.10 1.45
N ASP A 63 -22.32 -11.76 2.70
CA ASP A 63 -22.96 -10.66 3.43
C ASP A 63 -22.38 -9.31 2.99
N ARG A 64 -23.20 -8.55 2.28
CA ARG A 64 -22.83 -7.21 1.79
C ARG A 64 -22.52 -6.23 2.93
N LYS A 65 -23.21 -6.31 4.07
CA LYS A 65 -22.97 -5.40 5.20
C LYS A 65 -21.59 -5.64 5.81
N ILE A 66 -21.15 -6.90 5.86
CA ILE A 66 -19.80 -7.26 6.31
C ILE A 66 -18.75 -6.70 5.34
N LEU A 67 -18.92 -6.92 4.04
CA LEU A 67 -18.01 -6.39 3.01
C LEU A 67 -17.94 -4.86 3.05
N GLU A 68 -19.07 -4.20 3.24
CA GLU A 68 -19.14 -2.75 3.33
C GLU A 68 -18.47 -2.18 4.57
N SER A 69 -18.70 -2.78 5.74
CA SER A 69 -18.04 -2.39 6.97
C SER A 69 -16.51 -2.53 6.87
N ALA A 70 -16.03 -3.67 6.35
CA ALA A 70 -14.61 -3.90 6.13
C ALA A 70 -14.02 -2.88 5.15
N TYR A 71 -14.65 -2.70 3.98
CA TYR A 71 -14.19 -1.75 2.98
C TYR A 71 -14.13 -0.31 3.51
N ASN A 72 -15.16 0.16 4.21
CA ASN A 72 -15.19 1.52 4.74
C ASN A 72 -14.10 1.76 5.80
N SER A 73 -13.59 0.70 6.43
CA SER A 73 -12.48 0.76 7.36
C SER A 73 -11.13 0.79 6.62
N GLU A 74 -10.92 -0.12 5.68
CA GLU A 74 -9.65 -0.26 4.94
C GLU A 74 -9.39 0.90 3.98
N ILE A 75 -10.43 1.40 3.30
CA ILE A 75 -10.25 2.41 2.24
C ILE A 75 -9.70 3.75 2.75
N LYS A 76 -9.82 4.00 4.06
CA LYS A 76 -9.29 5.20 4.73
C LYS A 76 -7.77 5.19 4.86
N VAL A 77 -7.16 4.00 4.84
CA VAL A 77 -5.74 3.81 5.13
C VAL A 77 -4.97 3.21 3.95
N LEU A 78 -5.65 2.62 2.97
CA LEU A 78 -5.03 2.17 1.72
C LEU A 78 -4.60 3.38 0.87
N GLU A 79 -3.34 3.39 0.47
CA GLU A 79 -2.73 4.48 -0.29
C GLU A 79 -3.01 4.31 -1.80
N PRO A 80 -3.70 5.26 -2.47
CA PRO A 80 -4.13 5.11 -3.86
C PRO A 80 -2.97 4.93 -4.85
N ARG A 81 -1.82 5.53 -4.56
CA ARG A 81 -0.60 5.46 -5.40
C ARG A 81 0.50 4.57 -4.81
N LEU A 82 0.14 3.68 -3.87
CA LEU A 82 1.05 2.73 -3.22
C LEU A 82 2.21 3.39 -2.44
N ALA A 83 2.10 4.68 -2.13
CA ALA A 83 3.16 5.42 -1.46
C ALA A 83 3.35 4.93 -0.01
N ILE A 84 4.60 4.92 0.45
CA ILE A 84 4.94 4.61 1.84
C ILE A 84 5.51 5.88 2.47
N LYS A 85 5.00 6.22 3.66
CA LYS A 85 5.45 7.35 4.47
C LYS A 85 6.59 6.90 5.38
N LEU A 86 7.70 7.65 5.39
CA LEU A 86 8.87 7.30 6.20
C LEU A 86 8.55 7.33 7.70
N GLU A 87 7.66 8.24 8.11
CA GLU A 87 7.19 8.39 9.48
C GLU A 87 6.48 7.13 9.98
N ALA A 88 5.74 6.44 9.10
CA ALA A 88 5.08 5.19 9.44
C ALA A 88 6.10 4.06 9.67
N LEU A 89 7.17 4.02 8.88
CA LEU A 89 8.25 3.06 9.11
C LEU A 89 9.06 3.38 10.36
N GLN A 90 9.30 4.65 10.65
CA GLN A 90 9.97 5.08 11.87
C GLN A 90 9.16 4.65 13.10
N ALA A 91 7.83 4.87 13.10
CA ALA A 91 6.97 4.44 14.18
C ALA A 91 7.03 2.93 14.42
N ILE A 92 7.09 2.12 13.34
CA ILE A 92 7.27 0.66 13.45
C ILE A 92 8.65 0.33 14.05
N LEU A 93 9.72 1.00 13.61
CA LEU A 93 11.07 0.77 14.13
C LEU A 93 11.19 1.14 15.62
N ASP A 94 10.52 2.22 16.05
CA ASP A 94 10.49 2.65 17.44
C ASP A 94 9.77 1.64 18.34
N ASP A 95 8.66 1.07 17.87
CA ASP A 95 7.92 0.01 18.57
C ASP A 95 8.76 -1.27 18.66
N VAL A 96 9.38 -1.70 17.56
CA VAL A 96 10.29 -2.86 17.55
C VAL A 96 11.49 -2.61 18.49
N ALA A 97 11.99 -1.38 18.58
CA ALA A 97 13.11 -1.01 19.45
C ALA A 97 12.81 -1.13 20.96
N LEU A 98 11.54 -1.27 21.36
CA LEU A 98 11.16 -1.59 22.74
C LEU A 98 11.56 -3.02 23.11
N VAL A 99 11.65 -3.92 22.13
CA VAL A 99 11.98 -5.34 22.31
C VAL A 99 13.37 -5.68 21.77
N ASP A 100 13.75 -5.12 20.61
CA ASP A 100 15.06 -5.32 19.98
C ASP A 100 15.74 -3.98 19.67
N THR A 101 16.68 -3.61 20.54
CA THR A 101 17.40 -2.33 20.45
C THR A 101 18.20 -2.15 19.14
N ARG A 102 18.45 -3.21 18.37
CA ARG A 102 19.10 -3.09 17.04
C ARG A 102 18.26 -2.32 16.04
N ALA A 103 16.93 -2.29 16.21
CA ALA A 103 16.02 -1.53 15.35
C ALA A 103 16.34 -0.03 15.34
N ARG A 104 16.89 0.53 16.44
CA ARG A 104 17.31 1.95 16.53
C ARG A 104 18.42 2.32 15.54
N LYS A 105 19.14 1.33 15.01
CA LYS A 105 20.23 1.55 14.04
C LYS A 105 19.76 1.48 12.59
N VAL A 106 18.53 1.00 12.36
CA VAL A 106 17.95 0.90 11.01
C VAL A 106 17.35 2.25 10.65
N LYS A 107 17.66 2.74 9.45
CA LYS A 107 17.03 3.95 8.91
C LYS A 107 15.80 3.57 8.10
N PRO A 108 14.65 4.26 8.24
CA PRO A 108 13.46 4.01 7.42
C PRO A 108 13.75 4.00 5.91
N GLU A 109 14.65 4.86 5.44
CA GLU A 109 15.02 4.98 4.03
C GLU A 109 15.71 3.72 3.49
N ASP A 110 16.41 2.97 4.35
CA ASP A 110 17.09 1.73 3.97
C ASP A 110 16.10 0.57 3.70
N LEU A 111 14.84 0.74 4.12
CA LEU A 111 13.78 -0.25 3.99
C LEU A 111 12.88 -0.03 2.77
N ILE A 112 12.97 1.12 2.10
CA ILE A 112 12.14 1.46 0.95
C ILE A 112 12.95 1.46 -0.34
N ASP A 113 12.41 0.82 -1.39
CA ASP A 113 12.84 1.04 -2.77
C ASP A 113 11.69 1.67 -3.56
N ARG A 114 11.86 2.95 -3.95
CA ARG A 114 10.81 3.73 -4.64
C ARG A 114 10.90 3.69 -6.15
N ARG A 115 11.88 3.01 -6.74
CA ARG A 115 12.20 3.17 -8.18
C ARG A 115 11.00 2.99 -9.10
N PHE A 116 10.14 2.01 -8.81
CA PHE A 116 8.97 1.72 -9.66
C PHE A 116 7.86 2.75 -9.51
N LEU A 117 7.67 3.31 -8.31
CA LEU A 117 6.74 4.41 -8.10
C LEU A 117 7.24 5.66 -8.81
N ASP A 118 8.52 5.97 -8.65
CA ASP A 118 9.14 7.14 -9.27
C ASP A 118 9.14 7.03 -10.81
N GLU A 119 9.35 5.83 -11.37
CA GLU A 119 9.21 5.56 -12.79
C GLU A 119 7.77 5.77 -13.28
N MET A 120 6.77 5.27 -12.54
CA MET A 120 5.35 5.45 -12.90
C MET A 120 4.90 6.91 -12.81
N GLU A 121 5.39 7.66 -11.82
CA GLU A 121 5.12 9.08 -11.69
C GLU A 121 5.76 9.86 -12.87
N LYS A 122 7.07 9.66 -13.10
CA LYS A 122 7.81 10.32 -14.19
C LYS A 122 7.26 9.99 -15.57
N SER A 123 6.75 8.77 -15.79
CA SER A 123 6.17 8.39 -17.08
C SER A 123 4.74 8.90 -17.28
N GLY A 124 4.15 9.62 -16.32
CA GLY A 124 2.75 10.02 -16.34
C GLY A 124 1.76 8.85 -16.22
N PHE A 125 2.23 7.67 -15.79
CA PHE A 125 1.38 6.48 -15.68
C PHE A 125 0.27 6.70 -14.65
N PHE A 126 0.58 7.24 -13.48
CA PHE A 126 -0.43 7.54 -12.47
C PHE A 126 -1.44 8.58 -12.96
N ASN A 127 -0.99 9.67 -13.58
CA ASN A 127 -1.90 10.69 -14.11
C ASN A 127 -2.86 10.09 -15.14
N LYS A 128 -2.35 9.30 -16.09
CA LYS A 128 -3.19 8.57 -17.04
C LYS A 128 -4.13 7.58 -16.36
N LEU A 129 -3.64 6.84 -15.37
CA LEU A 129 -4.43 5.84 -14.64
C LEU A 129 -5.60 6.51 -13.91
N TRP A 130 -5.38 7.65 -13.27
CA TRP A 130 -6.37 8.39 -12.50
C TRP A 130 -7.19 9.40 -13.31
N GLY A 131 -6.85 9.62 -14.58
CA GLY A 131 -7.54 10.58 -15.45
C GLY A 131 -7.19 12.04 -15.16
N GLU A 132 -6.04 12.29 -14.54
CA GLU A 132 -5.53 13.61 -14.23
C GLU A 132 -4.82 14.21 -15.46
N LYS A 133 -4.93 15.53 -15.66
CA LYS A 133 -4.21 16.22 -16.74
C LYS A 133 -2.70 16.11 -16.49
N SER A 134 -1.96 15.67 -17.52
CA SER A 134 -0.49 15.54 -17.50
C SER A 134 0.21 16.89 -17.55
#